data_AF-A0A392QN44-F1
#
_entry.id   AF-A0A392QN44-F1
#
_cell.length_a   1.000
_cell.length_b   1.000
_cell.length_c   1.000
_cell.angle_alpha   90.00
_cell.angle_beta   90.00
_cell.angle_gamma   90.00
#
_symmetry.space_group_name_H-M   'P 1'
#
loop_
_entity.id
_entity.type
_entity.pdbx_description
1 polymer ?
#
loop_
_entity_poly.entity_id
_entity_poly.type
_entity_poly.pdbx_seq_one_letter_code
_entity_poly.pdbx_strand_id
1 'polypeptide(L)'
;TLTTPVDLIKCLKSIKEHAFAASPYPVIITLEDHLTSDLQAKAAQMITQTFGDMLFCPNDESLNNVPSPEELKYKIMISTKPPKEYLNSKSVRESSKQLLKSKSKDSDEDEWGKVV
;
A
#
# COMPACT_ATOMS: atom_id res chain seq x y z
N THR A 1 20.27 18.08 -9.60
CA THR A 1 19.49 19.18 -10.25
C THR A 1 19.98 20.51 -9.70
N LEU A 2 19.70 21.64 -10.37
CA LEU A 2 20.03 23.00 -9.87
C LEU A 2 18.93 23.59 -8.98
N THR A 3 18.12 22.73 -8.35
CA THR A 3 17.03 23.14 -7.47
C THR A 3 17.54 23.25 -6.04
N THR A 4 17.18 24.32 -5.34
CA THR A 4 17.52 24.50 -3.92
C THR A 4 16.84 23.43 -3.07
N PRO A 5 17.54 22.81 -2.11
CA PRO A 5 16.94 21.83 -1.23
C PRO A 5 15.88 22.47 -0.32
N VAL A 6 14.89 21.67 0.06
CA VAL A 6 13.86 22.04 1.03
C VAL A 6 13.72 20.92 2.05
N ASP A 7 13.51 21.30 3.31
CA ASP A 7 13.32 20.32 4.37
C ASP A 7 12.00 19.58 4.19
N LEU A 8 12.06 18.25 4.24
CA LEU A 8 10.87 17.38 4.12
C LEU A 8 9.77 17.78 5.11
N ILE A 9 10.13 18.10 6.36
CA ILE A 9 9.16 18.50 7.38
C ILE A 9 8.39 19.77 7.01
N LYS A 10 9.02 20.70 6.28
CA LYS A 10 8.38 21.93 5.81
C LYS A 10 7.31 21.59 4.77
N CYS A 11 7.63 20.69 3.84
CA CYS A 11 6.68 20.19 2.85
C CYS A 11 5.51 19.46 3.51
N LEU A 12 5.78 18.54 4.44
CA LEU A 12 4.73 17.77 5.13
C LEU A 12 3.76 18.68 5.91
N LYS A 13 4.28 19.70 6.61
CA LYS A 13 3.44 20.69 7.32
C LYS A 13 2.56 21.49 6.38
N SER A 14 3.10 21.96 5.26
CA SER A 14 2.33 22.70 4.27
C SER A 14 1.25 21.84 3.63
N ILE A 15 1.55 20.56 3.34
CA ILE A 15 0.54 19.61 2.84
C ILE A 15 -0.57 19.43 3.89
N LYS A 16 -0.23 19.23 5.16
CA LYS A 16 -1.24 19.09 6.23
C LYS A 16 -2.21 20.27 6.28
N GLU A 17 -1.69 21.48 6.12
CA GLU A 17 -2.48 22.72 6.19
C GLU A 17 -3.41 22.89 4.98
N HIS A 18 -3.00 22.44 3.80
CA HIS A 18 -3.72 22.74 2.55
C HIS A 18 -4.33 21.53 1.84
N ALA A 19 -4.08 20.29 2.29
CA ALA A 19 -4.49 19.05 1.62
C ALA A 19 -5.98 19.03 1.25
N PHE A 20 -6.84 19.61 2.09
CA PHE A 20 -8.29 19.55 1.92
C PHE A 20 -8.95 20.92 1.72
N ALA A 21 -8.15 21.96 1.43
CA ALA A 21 -8.68 23.33 1.27
C ALA A 21 -9.58 23.48 0.03
N ALA A 22 -9.23 22.78 -1.06
CA ALA A 22 -9.99 22.83 -2.31
C ALA A 22 -11.02 21.68 -2.46
N SER A 23 -10.80 20.56 -1.76
CA SER A 23 -11.60 19.34 -1.92
C SER A 23 -11.48 18.45 -0.67
N PRO A 24 -12.56 17.81 -0.19
CA PRO A 24 -12.50 16.90 0.94
C PRO A 24 -11.98 15.50 0.58
N TYR A 25 -11.81 15.18 -0.70
CA TYR A 25 -11.40 13.87 -1.19
C TYR A 25 -9.92 13.57 -0.88
N PRO A 26 -9.51 12.28 -0.87
CA PRO A 26 -8.16 11.89 -0.44
C PRO A 26 -7.03 12.51 -1.25
N VAL A 27 -5.92 12.81 -0.56
CA VAL A 27 -4.67 13.26 -1.17
C VAL A 27 -3.67 12.10 -1.21
N ILE A 28 -3.10 11.85 -2.39
CA ILE A 28 -2.07 10.82 -2.58
C ILE A 28 -0.72 11.53 -2.71
N ILE A 29 0.20 11.23 -1.79
CA ILE A 29 1.58 11.71 -1.83
C ILE A 29 2.46 10.58 -2.34
N THR A 30 3.04 10.77 -3.52
CA THR A 30 4.02 9.83 -4.08
C THR A 30 5.42 10.21 -3.66
N LEU A 31 6.10 9.33 -2.94
CA LEU A 31 7.48 9.53 -2.51
C LEU A 31 8.42 8.81 -3.48
N GLU A 32 9.26 9.59 -4.16
CA GLU A 32 10.37 9.05 -4.93
C GLU A 32 11.53 8.75 -3.99
N ASP A 33 11.73 7.46 -3.73
CA ASP A 33 12.68 7.01 -2.73
C ASP A 33 14.10 6.87 -3.30
N HIS A 34 14.98 7.74 -2.83
CA HIS A 34 16.44 7.68 -2.99
C HIS A 34 17.13 7.65 -1.62
N LEU A 35 16.42 7.24 -0.57
CA LEU A 35 16.89 7.24 0.81
C LEU A 35 17.48 5.88 1.20
N THR A 36 18.35 5.89 2.22
CA THR A 36 18.77 4.65 2.92
C THR A 36 17.67 4.20 3.87
N SER A 37 17.69 2.93 4.31
CA SER A 37 16.67 2.38 5.21
C SER A 37 16.49 3.19 6.51
N ASP A 38 17.58 3.70 7.09
CA ASP A 38 17.51 4.55 8.30
C ASP A 38 16.81 5.89 8.02
N LEU A 39 17.08 6.50 6.86
CA LEU A 39 16.44 7.74 6.44
C LEU A 39 14.97 7.52 6.08
N GLN A 40 14.64 6.36 5.50
CA GLN A 40 13.27 5.93 5.24
C GLN A 40 12.49 5.78 6.55
N ALA A 41 13.08 5.16 7.58
CA ALA A 41 12.47 5.04 8.91
C ALA A 41 12.24 6.43 9.54
N LYS A 42 13.20 7.35 9.41
CA LYS A 42 13.04 8.73 9.88
C LYS A 42 11.97 9.49 9.09
N ALA A 43 11.89 9.30 7.78
CA ALA A 43 10.86 9.89 6.94
C ALA A 43 9.47 9.36 7.33
N ALA A 44 9.33 8.05 7.52
CA ALA A 44 8.10 7.42 8.00
C ALA A 44 7.68 8.00 9.36
N GLN A 45 8.61 8.14 10.31
CA GLN A 45 8.33 8.76 11.60
C GLN A 45 7.80 10.20 11.45
N MET A 46 8.46 11.02 10.61
CA MET A 46 8.00 12.40 10.36
C MET A 46 6.62 12.46 9.72
N ILE A 47 6.33 11.57 8.77
CA ILE A 47 5.04 11.45 8.09
C ILE A 47 3.95 11.07 9.10
N THR A 48 4.17 10.01 9.87
CA THR A 48 3.21 9.53 10.89
C THR A 48 2.95 10.61 11.94
N GLN A 49 3.98 11.29 12.44
CA GLN A 49 3.82 12.38 13.41
C GLN A 49 3.11 13.60 12.84
N THR A 50 3.34 13.92 11.57
CA THR A 50 2.75 15.11 10.94
C THR A 50 1.27 14.88 10.63
N PHE A 51 0.94 13.78 9.95
CA PHE A 51 -0.41 13.52 9.47
C PHE A 51 -1.30 12.84 10.52
N GLY A 52 -0.75 12.05 11.44
CA GLY A 52 -1.51 11.38 12.49
C GLY A 52 -2.73 10.64 11.94
N ASP A 53 -3.91 10.97 12.46
CA ASP A 53 -5.19 10.34 12.06
C ASP A 53 -5.62 10.64 10.62
N MET A 54 -5.00 11.61 9.96
CA MET A 54 -5.22 11.88 8.54
C MET A 54 -4.54 10.81 7.67
N LEU A 55 -3.54 10.10 8.18
CA LEU A 55 -2.85 9.06 7.42
C LEU A 55 -3.78 7.85 7.22
N PHE A 56 -3.93 7.41 5.98
CA PHE A 56 -4.63 6.16 5.69
C PHE A 56 -3.71 4.97 5.95
N CYS A 57 -4.09 4.14 6.92
CA CYS A 57 -3.48 2.85 7.19
C CYS A 57 -4.47 1.76 6.77
N PRO A 58 -4.16 0.95 5.74
CA PRO A 58 -5.04 -0.14 5.33
C PRO A 58 -5.11 -1.21 6.43
N ASN A 59 -6.33 -1.60 6.80
CA ASN A 59 -6.61 -2.75 7.66
C ASN A 59 -6.78 -4.03 6.81
N ASP A 60 -6.75 -5.21 7.42
CA ASP A 60 -6.85 -6.51 6.70
C ASP A 60 -8.07 -6.59 5.76
N GLU A 61 -9.20 -5.98 6.13
CA GLU A 61 -10.41 -5.92 5.29
C GLU A 61 -10.23 -5.06 4.02
N SER A 62 -9.41 -4.00 4.09
CA SER A 62 -9.11 -3.13 2.94
C SER A 62 -8.14 -3.73 1.94
N LEU A 63 -7.56 -4.91 2.25
CA LEU A 63 -6.74 -5.66 1.30
C LEU A 63 -7.58 -6.38 0.24
N ASN A 64 -8.86 -6.65 0.55
CA ASN A 64 -9.77 -7.37 -0.35
C ASN A 64 -10.55 -6.42 -1.27
N ASN A 65 -10.84 -5.19 -0.83
CA ASN A 65 -11.56 -4.18 -1.60
C ASN A 65 -10.92 -2.81 -1.44
N VAL A 66 -10.71 -2.10 -2.55
CA VAL A 66 -10.22 -0.71 -2.53
C VAL A 66 -11.39 0.19 -2.07
N PRO A 67 -11.23 0.97 -0.99
CA PRO A 67 -12.29 1.84 -0.49
C PRO A 67 -12.64 2.92 -1.50
N SER A 68 -13.89 3.35 -1.50
CA SER A 68 -14.37 4.43 -2.35
C SER A 68 -13.73 5.78 -1.97
N PRO A 69 -13.68 6.75 -2.88
CA PRO A 69 -13.19 8.10 -2.56
C PRO A 69 -13.95 8.78 -1.42
N GLU A 70 -15.24 8.44 -1.24
CA GLU A 70 -16.08 8.92 -0.15
C GLU A 70 -15.61 8.41 1.22
N GLU A 71 -15.27 7.12 1.31
CA GLU A 71 -14.75 6.50 2.54
C GLU A 71 -13.36 7.00 2.92
N LEU A 72 -12.64 7.59 1.97
CA LEU A 72 -11.29 8.13 2.13
C LEU A 72 -11.26 9.67 2.29
N LYS A 73 -12.39 10.32 2.51
CA LYS A 73 -12.41 11.77 2.74
C LYS A 73 -11.50 12.16 3.91
N TYR A 74 -10.79 13.27 3.74
CA TYR A 74 -9.81 13.81 4.70
C TYR A 74 -8.64 12.86 5.02
N LYS A 75 -8.41 11.86 4.17
CA LYS A 75 -7.28 10.93 4.31
C LYS A 75 -6.14 11.26 3.34
N ILE A 76 -4.93 10.99 3.81
CA ILE A 76 -3.67 11.13 3.08
C ILE A 76 -3.11 9.72 2.88
N MET A 77 -2.83 9.35 1.63
CA MET A 77 -2.22 8.07 1.28
C MET A 77 -0.78 8.28 0.82
N ILE A 78 0.13 7.42 1.27
CA ILE A 78 1.52 7.42 0.83
C ILE A 78 1.71 6.32 -0.20
N SER A 79 2.10 6.72 -1.41
CA SER A 79 2.50 5.81 -2.48
C SER A 79 4.03 5.81 -2.59
N THR A 80 4.65 4.66 -2.48
CA THR A 80 6.11 4.51 -2.63
C THR A 80 6.45 3.15 -3.24
N LYS A 81 7.68 3.00 -3.72
CA LYS A 81 8.17 1.70 -4.20
C LYS A 81 8.23 0.73 -3.01
N PRO A 82 7.75 -0.51 -3.16
CA PRO A 82 7.88 -1.51 -2.10
C PRO A 82 9.36 -1.68 -1.72
N PRO A 83 9.69 -1.77 -0.42
CA PRO A 83 11.06 -2.06 -0.01
C PRO A 83 11.50 -3.39 -0.62
N LYS A 84 12.79 -3.51 -1.00
CA LYS A 84 13.33 -4.69 -1.70
C LYS A 84 13.10 -5.99 -0.91
N GLU A 85 13.07 -5.91 0.42
CA GLU A 85 12.78 -7.04 1.33
C GLU A 85 11.36 -7.60 1.15
N TYR A 86 10.36 -6.79 0.79
CA TYR A 86 8.99 -7.22 0.49
C TYR A 86 8.86 -7.97 -0.85
N LEU A 87 9.81 -7.79 -1.77
CA LEU A 87 9.82 -8.55 -3.03
C LEU A 87 10.24 -10.00 -2.78
N ASN A 88 11.13 -10.23 -1.82
CA ASN A 88 11.59 -11.57 -1.44
C ASN A 88 10.51 -12.36 -0.70
N SER A 89 9.57 -11.71 0.00
CA SER A 89 8.46 -12.40 0.68
C SER A 89 7.27 -12.69 -0.24
N LYS A 90 7.09 -11.93 -1.33
CA LYS A 90 6.08 -12.25 -2.37
C LYS A 90 6.42 -13.52 -3.14
N SER A 91 7.68 -13.78 -3.48
CA SER A 91 8.08 -15.01 -4.16
C SER A 91 7.76 -16.25 -3.31
N VAL A 92 8.01 -16.18 -2.00
CA VAL A 92 7.69 -17.26 -1.05
C VAL A 92 6.19 -17.50 -0.93
N ARG A 93 5.38 -16.43 -0.93
CA ARG A 93 3.91 -16.51 -0.85
C ARG A 93 3.25 -16.98 -2.16
N GLU A 94 3.84 -16.68 -3.31
CA GLU A 94 3.39 -17.23 -4.62
C GLU A 94 3.72 -18.72 -4.76
N SER A 95 4.93 -19.15 -4.36
CA SER A 95 5.30 -20.57 -4.38
C SER A 95 4.46 -21.43 -3.44
N SER A 96 4.06 -20.89 -2.28
CA SER A 96 3.21 -21.61 -1.32
C SER A 96 1.73 -21.68 -1.74
N LYS A 97 1.21 -20.68 -2.48
CA LYS A 97 -0.12 -20.78 -3.11
C LYS A 97 -0.16 -21.84 -4.23
N GLN A 98 0.95 -22.07 -4.92
CA GLN A 98 1.04 -23.08 -5.98
C GLN A 98 1.10 -24.51 -5.42
N LEU A 99 1.75 -24.71 -4.26
CA LEU A 99 1.87 -26.01 -3.59
C LEU A 99 0.57 -26.47 -2.90
N LEU A 100 -0.31 -25.55 -2.52
CA LEU A 100 -1.62 -25.88 -1.93
C LEU A 100 -2.67 -26.25 -2.98
N LYS A 101 -2.49 -25.83 -4.24
CA LYS A 101 -3.42 -26.16 -5.34
C LYS A 101 -3.22 -27.58 -5.89
N SER A 102 -2.07 -28.21 -5.63
CA SER A 102 -1.77 -29.58 -6.05
C SER A 102 -2.17 -30.67 -5.05
N LYS A 103 -2.67 -30.32 -3.84
CA LYS A 103 -2.96 -31.29 -2.77
C LYS A 103 -4.45 -31.57 -2.53
N SER A 104 -5.34 -31.09 -3.41
CA SER A 104 -6.81 -31.25 -3.26
C SER A 104 -7.47 -31.98 -4.43
N LYS A 105 -6.72 -32.81 -5.16
CA LYS A 105 -7.27 -33.60 -6.28
C LYS A 105 -6.90 -35.06 -6.11
N ASP A 106 -7.51 -35.68 -5.10
CA ASP A 106 -7.57 -37.13 -4.96
C ASP A 106 -8.97 -37.47 -4.42
N SER A 107 -9.58 -38.53 -4.96
CA SER A 107 -10.97 -39.02 -4.79
C SER A 107 -12.05 -38.25 -5.60
N ASP A 108 -12.82 -38.83 -6.52
CA ASP A 108 -13.13 -40.24 -6.82
C ASP A 108 -13.42 -40.43 -8.34
N GLU A 109 -13.10 -41.63 -8.85
CA GLU A 109 -13.58 -42.16 -10.13
C GLU A 109 -15.07 -42.50 -10.03
N ASP A 110 -15.85 -42.26 -11.09
CA ASP A 110 -16.95 -43.14 -11.54
C ASP A 110 -17.53 -42.69 -12.91
N GLU A 111 -17.12 -43.43 -13.93
CA GLU A 111 -17.95 -44.12 -14.93
C GLU A 111 -18.99 -43.36 -15.83
N TRP A 112 -18.51 -43.04 -17.03
CA TRP A 112 -19.10 -43.18 -18.38
C TRP A 112 -20.55 -43.68 -18.57
N GLY A 113 -21.39 -42.89 -19.27
CA GLY A 113 -22.62 -43.41 -19.90
C GLY A 113 -23.49 -42.36 -20.61
N LYS A 114 -23.68 -42.52 -21.92
CA LYS A 114 -24.26 -41.57 -22.89
C LYS A 114 -25.79 -41.67 -23.06
N VAL A 115 -26.39 -40.54 -23.45
CA VAL A 115 -27.59 -40.29 -24.29
C VAL A 115 -28.61 -41.42 -24.54
N VAL A 116 -29.91 -41.18 -24.27
CA VAL A 116 -30.96 -40.73 -25.24
C VAL A 116 -32.02 -39.97 -24.45
#